data_AF-A0A9P6MXY1-F1
#
_entry.id   AF-A0A9P6MXY1-F1
#
_cell.length_a   1.000
_cell.length_b   1.000
_cell.length_c   1.000
_cell.angle_alpha   90.00
_cell.angle_beta   90.00
_cell.angle_gamma   90.00
#
_symmetry.space_group_name_H-M   'P 1'
#
loop_
_entity.id
_entity.type
_entity.pdbx_description
1 polymer ?
#
loop_
_entity_poly.entity_id
_entity_poly.type
_entity_poly.pdbx_seq_one_letter_code
_entity_poly.pdbx_strand_id
1 'polypeptide(L)'
;MSALMVSTLTRFMRLPLLTIAAIERAAIGGGAELTTFCDHRCMSENAKVQFVQTEMGVVPGWGGASRLLNIVSRSHALRLLGAAEPIQGGQEAVQCGFAQVSAPPQKTIDVATEYMQRQFWGSPDNLARVEAAFSGSKKKK
;
A
#
# COMPACT_ATOMS: atom_id res chain seq x y z
N MET A 1 8.28 -16.12 13.29
CA MET A 1 8.25 -15.76 11.85
C MET A 1 7.68 -14.36 11.59
N SER A 2 6.58 -13.94 12.24
CA SER A 2 6.04 -12.57 12.06
C SER A 2 7.04 -11.46 12.40
N ALA A 3 7.81 -11.59 13.48
CA ALA A 3 8.77 -10.58 13.92
C ALA A 3 9.82 -10.20 12.85
N LEU A 4 10.29 -11.18 12.07
CA LEU A 4 11.22 -10.92 10.95
C LEU A 4 10.54 -10.06 9.89
N MET A 5 9.34 -10.44 9.45
CA MET A 5 8.61 -9.69 8.42
C MET A 5 8.21 -8.30 8.90
N VAL A 6 7.70 -8.17 10.13
CA VAL A 6 7.40 -6.86 10.73
C VAL A 6 8.64 -5.98 10.74
N SER A 7 9.80 -6.50 11.16
CA SER A 7 11.07 -5.75 11.19
C SER A 7 11.52 -5.34 9.78
N THR A 8 11.52 -6.28 8.83
CA THR A 8 11.92 -6.03 7.44
C THR A 8 11.03 -5.00 6.76
N LEU A 9 9.71 -5.14 6.86
CA LEU A 9 8.76 -4.21 6.25
C LEU A 9 8.78 -2.84 6.93
N THR A 10 9.02 -2.80 8.25
CA THR A 10 9.23 -1.54 8.96
C THR A 10 10.50 -0.84 8.50
N ARG A 11 11.59 -1.56 8.24
CA ARG A 11 12.82 -0.99 7.66
C ARG A 11 12.59 -0.51 6.24
N PHE A 12 11.89 -1.29 5.41
CA PHE A 12 11.50 -0.92 4.04
C PHE A 12 10.72 0.40 4.02
N MET A 13 9.66 0.52 4.82
CA MET A 13 8.88 1.75 4.93
C MET A 13 9.69 2.94 5.46
N ARG A 14 10.77 2.69 6.22
CA ARG A 14 11.61 3.76 6.78
C ARG A 14 12.69 4.26 5.83
N LEU A 15 12.84 3.66 4.64
CA LEU A 15 13.78 4.12 3.63
C LEU A 15 13.53 5.60 3.31
N PRO A 16 14.59 6.40 3.04
CA PRO A 16 14.46 7.79 2.58
C PRO A 16 14.12 7.80 1.08
N LEU A 17 13.04 7.11 0.72
CA LEU A 17 12.57 6.96 -0.65
C LEU A 17 11.04 6.95 -0.63
N LEU A 18 10.43 7.60 -1.61
CA LEU A 18 9.00 7.46 -1.86
C LEU A 18 8.74 6.14 -2.59
N THR A 19 7.81 5.35 -2.06
CA THR A 19 7.51 4.01 -2.58
C THR A 19 6.12 3.94 -3.21
N ILE A 20 6.01 3.25 -4.35
CA ILE A 20 4.72 2.94 -4.97
C ILE A 20 4.63 1.43 -5.26
N ALA A 21 3.53 0.80 -4.86
CA ALA A 21 3.22 -0.57 -5.24
C ALA A 21 2.50 -0.57 -6.60
N ALA A 22 3.10 -1.18 -7.62
CA ALA A 22 2.45 -1.47 -8.90
C ALA A 22 1.84 -2.87 -8.87
N ILE A 23 0.51 -2.97 -8.73
CA ILE A 23 -0.23 -4.22 -8.54
C ILE A 23 -0.84 -4.66 -9.88
N GLU A 24 -0.11 -5.49 -10.62
CA GLU A 24 -0.49 -5.93 -11.96
C GLU A 24 -1.51 -7.09 -11.96
N ARG A 25 -1.42 -8.01 -10.99
CA ARG A 25 -2.28 -9.20 -10.89
C ARG A 25 -2.81 -9.38 -9.47
N ALA A 26 -2.51 -10.51 -8.84
CA ALA A 26 -3.01 -10.83 -7.52
C ALA A 26 -1.98 -10.47 -6.44
N ALA A 27 -2.40 -9.71 -5.42
CA ALA A 27 -1.67 -9.53 -4.16
C ALA A 27 -2.54 -10.08 -3.02
N ILE A 28 -2.23 -11.29 -2.55
CA ILE A 28 -3.06 -12.04 -1.61
C ILE A 28 -2.27 -12.35 -0.34
N GLY A 29 -2.92 -12.23 0.83
CA GLY A 29 -2.31 -12.54 2.13
C GLY A 29 -1.12 -11.63 2.43
N GLY A 30 0.08 -12.21 2.53
CA GLY A 30 1.32 -11.45 2.74
C GLY A 30 1.61 -10.43 1.63
N GLY A 31 1.23 -10.72 0.38
CA GLY A 31 1.33 -9.76 -0.72
C GLY A 31 0.42 -8.55 -0.52
N ALA A 32 -0.81 -8.77 -0.03
CA ALA A 32 -1.71 -7.67 0.35
C ALA A 32 -1.12 -6.86 1.51
N GLU A 33 -0.56 -7.51 2.54
CA GLU A 33 0.11 -6.81 3.65
C GLU A 33 1.28 -5.95 3.16
N LEU A 34 2.14 -6.46 2.28
CA LEU A 34 3.27 -5.72 1.72
C LEU A 34 2.84 -4.41 1.06
N THR A 35 1.75 -4.42 0.28
CA THR A 35 1.28 -3.19 -0.41
C THR A 35 0.89 -2.06 0.55
N THR A 36 0.52 -2.39 1.79
CA THR A 36 0.20 -1.39 2.84
C THR A 36 1.45 -0.71 3.42
N PHE A 37 2.64 -1.24 3.15
CA PHE A 37 3.91 -0.62 3.55
C PHE A 37 4.47 0.33 2.51
N CYS A 38 3.93 0.34 1.29
CA CYS A 38 4.24 1.39 0.31
C CYS A 38 3.48 2.68 0.63
N ASP A 39 4.03 3.83 0.26
CA ASP A 39 3.35 5.12 0.44
C ASP A 39 2.14 5.22 -0.51
N HIS A 40 2.38 4.89 -1.77
CA HIS A 40 1.39 4.91 -2.85
C HIS A 40 1.11 3.52 -3.42
N ARG A 41 -0.04 3.39 -4.08
CA ARG A 41 -0.48 2.16 -4.77
C ARG A 41 -1.09 2.53 -6.13
N CYS A 42 -0.65 1.82 -7.17
CA CYS A 42 -1.24 1.78 -8.49
C CYS A 42 -1.70 0.35 -8.74
N MET A 43 -2.93 0.18 -9.24
CA MET A 43 -3.51 -1.16 -9.41
C MET A 43 -4.11 -1.33 -10.81
N SER A 44 -3.81 -2.46 -11.43
CA SER A 44 -4.39 -2.83 -12.73
C SER A 44 -5.90 -3.02 -12.63
N GLU A 45 -6.64 -2.69 -13.68
CA GLU A 45 -8.08 -2.91 -13.80
C GLU A 45 -8.49 -4.39 -13.65
N ASN A 46 -7.59 -5.33 -13.92
CA ASN A 46 -7.83 -6.77 -13.75
C ASN A 46 -7.10 -7.39 -12.55
N ALA A 47 -6.50 -6.55 -11.69
CA ALA A 47 -5.82 -7.02 -10.48
C ALA A 47 -6.81 -7.38 -9.36
N LYS A 48 -6.31 -8.11 -8.36
CA LYS A 48 -7.05 -8.45 -7.15
C LYS A 48 -6.17 -8.28 -5.92
N VAL A 49 -6.69 -7.63 -4.88
CA VAL A 49 -6.03 -7.55 -3.57
C VAL A 49 -6.93 -8.18 -2.52
N GLN A 50 -6.41 -9.09 -1.69
CA GLN A 50 -7.21 -9.78 -0.69
C GLN A 50 -6.44 -10.14 0.59
N PHE A 51 -7.02 -9.84 1.75
CA PHE A 51 -6.52 -10.27 3.05
C PHE A 51 -7.25 -11.54 3.50
N VAL A 52 -6.66 -12.71 3.22
CA VAL A 52 -7.27 -14.04 3.43
C VAL A 52 -7.10 -14.59 4.86
N GLN A 53 -6.44 -13.84 5.75
CA GLN A 53 -6.08 -14.32 7.09
C GLN A 53 -7.31 -14.76 7.91
N THR A 54 -8.41 -14.01 7.83
CA THR A 54 -9.64 -14.32 8.58
C THR A 54 -10.30 -15.62 8.10
N GLU A 55 -10.20 -15.96 6.80
CA GLU A 55 -10.68 -17.25 6.28
C GLU A 55 -9.90 -18.44 6.87
N MET A 56 -8.66 -18.19 7.31
CA MET A 56 -7.80 -19.18 7.97
C MET A 56 -7.92 -19.14 9.50
N GLY A 57 -8.85 -18.35 10.06
CA GLY A 57 -9.02 -18.19 11.51
C GLY A 57 -7.89 -17.42 12.20
N VAL A 58 -7.12 -16.62 11.45
CA VAL A 58 -6.01 -15.82 11.97
C VAL A 58 -6.13 -14.35 11.56
N VAL A 59 -5.30 -13.48 12.12
CA VAL A 59 -5.23 -12.05 11.75
C VAL A 59 -3.95 -11.74 10.97
N PRO A 60 -3.90 -10.64 10.19
CA PRO A 60 -2.67 -10.20 9.52
C PRO A 60 -1.50 -10.04 10.47
N GLY A 61 -0.44 -10.81 10.23
CA GLY A 61 0.68 -10.98 11.15
C GLY A 61 1.87 -10.08 10.85
N TRP A 62 1.90 -9.39 9.70
CA TRP A 62 3.02 -8.53 9.30
C TRP A 62 2.77 -7.06 9.63
N GLY A 63 1.65 -6.75 10.27
CA GLY A 63 1.25 -5.40 10.66
C GLY A 63 0.34 -4.70 9.64
N GLY A 64 -0.05 -5.39 8.56
CA GLY A 64 -0.85 -4.82 7.49
C GLY A 64 -2.24 -4.32 7.95
N ALA A 65 -2.86 -4.97 8.93
CA ALA A 65 -4.17 -4.54 9.46
C ALA A 65 -4.13 -3.12 10.05
N SER A 66 -3.12 -2.85 10.89
CA SER A 66 -2.95 -1.54 11.53
C SER A 66 -2.68 -0.42 10.51
N ARG A 67 -1.98 -0.76 9.41
CA ARG A 67 -1.68 0.19 8.34
C ARG A 67 -2.87 0.43 7.43
N LEU A 68 -3.62 -0.62 7.10
CA LEU A 68 -4.80 -0.51 6.26
C LEU A 68 -5.81 0.47 6.85
N LEU A 69 -5.96 0.52 8.18
CA LEU A 69 -6.80 1.49 8.89
C LEU A 69 -6.38 2.96 8.67
N ASN A 70 -5.12 3.22 8.29
CA ASN A 70 -4.64 4.56 7.93
C ASN A 70 -4.72 4.84 6.42
N ILE A 71 -5.02 3.82 5.60
CA ILE A 71 -5.08 3.92 4.14
C ILE A 71 -6.52 4.06 3.67
N VAL A 72 -7.43 3.22 4.18
CA VAL A 72 -8.85 3.22 3.83
C VAL A 72 -9.71 3.62 5.01
N SER A 73 -10.98 3.94 4.75
CA SER A 73 -11.96 4.18 5.82
C SER A 73 -12.09 2.97 6.74
N ARG A 74 -12.45 3.18 8.01
CA ARG A 74 -12.70 2.08 8.95
C ARG A 74 -13.72 1.07 8.43
N SER A 75 -14.76 1.54 7.73
CA SER A 75 -15.78 0.67 7.14
C SER A 75 -15.18 -0.24 6.06
N HIS A 76 -14.37 0.31 5.15
CA HIS A 76 -13.66 -0.49 4.15
C HIS A 76 -12.66 -1.44 4.79
N ALA A 77 -11.90 -1.01 5.81
CA ALA A 77 -10.96 -1.89 6.50
C ALA A 77 -11.66 -3.10 7.14
N LEU A 78 -12.85 -2.92 7.74
CA LEU A 78 -13.64 -4.02 8.28
C LEU A 78 -14.14 -4.97 7.20
N ARG A 79 -14.57 -4.44 6.05
CA ARG A 79 -14.95 -5.25 4.88
C ARG A 79 -13.77 -6.11 4.39
N LEU A 80 -12.62 -5.47 4.18
CA LEU A 80 -11.41 -6.10 3.62
C LEU A 80 -10.74 -7.10 4.57
N LEU A 81 -10.69 -6.81 5.87
CA LEU A 81 -10.03 -7.66 6.87
C LEU A 81 -10.99 -8.61 7.56
N GLY A 82 -12.17 -8.11 7.95
CA GLY A 82 -13.14 -8.86 8.75
C GLY A 82 -13.98 -9.83 7.91
N ALA A 83 -14.36 -9.44 6.69
CA ALA A 83 -15.06 -10.33 5.76
C ALA A 83 -14.13 -10.98 4.73
N ALA A 84 -12.81 -10.70 4.80
CA ALA A 84 -11.81 -11.13 3.82
C ALA A 84 -12.17 -10.78 2.36
N GLU A 85 -12.97 -9.73 2.17
CA GLU A 85 -13.49 -9.37 0.85
C GLU A 85 -12.38 -8.84 -0.05
N PRO A 86 -12.27 -9.34 -1.30
CA PRO A 86 -11.25 -8.85 -2.22
C PRO A 86 -11.63 -7.48 -2.80
N ILE A 87 -10.62 -6.64 -3.01
CA ILE A 87 -10.72 -5.51 -3.94
C ILE A 87 -10.53 -6.06 -5.35
N GLN A 88 -11.50 -5.82 -6.24
CA GLN A 88 -11.49 -6.24 -7.63
C GLN A 88 -11.24 -5.05 -8.57
N GLY A 89 -10.05 -5.05 -9.17
CA GLY A 89 -9.64 -4.06 -10.14
C GLY A 89 -9.24 -2.70 -9.55
N GLY A 90 -8.48 -1.95 -10.34
CA GLY A 90 -7.94 -0.66 -9.95
C GLY A 90 -9.00 0.42 -9.69
N GLN A 91 -10.16 0.35 -10.35
CA GLN A 91 -11.23 1.34 -10.14
C GLN A 91 -11.84 1.21 -8.74
N GLU A 92 -12.16 -0.01 -8.28
CA GLU A 92 -12.63 -0.23 -6.90
C GLU A 92 -11.55 0.17 -5.89
N ALA A 93 -10.28 -0.14 -6.19
CA ALA A 93 -9.15 0.22 -5.34
C ALA A 93 -9.04 1.75 -5.14
N VAL A 94 -9.24 2.54 -6.19
CA VAL A 94 -9.25 4.00 -6.11
C VAL A 94 -10.46 4.49 -5.33
N GLN A 95 -11.66 3.97 -5.63
CA GLN A 95 -12.91 4.38 -4.97
C GLN A 95 -12.90 4.12 -3.46
N CYS A 96 -12.33 3.00 -3.01
CA CYS A 96 -12.28 2.68 -1.58
C CYS A 96 -11.12 3.37 -0.83
N GLY A 97 -10.27 4.13 -1.54
CA GLY A 97 -9.10 4.84 -1.01
C GLY A 97 -7.84 3.99 -0.92
N PHE A 98 -7.88 2.74 -1.37
CA PHE A 98 -6.74 1.84 -1.30
C PHE A 98 -5.65 2.25 -2.29
N ALA A 99 -5.96 2.54 -3.54
CA ALA A 99 -5.01 2.98 -4.56
C ALA A 99 -5.19 4.46 -4.92
N GLN A 100 -4.13 5.11 -5.41
CA GLN A 100 -4.24 6.48 -5.93
C GLN A 100 -4.55 6.52 -7.42
N VAL A 101 -4.20 5.47 -8.16
CA VAL A 101 -4.40 5.41 -9.61
C VAL A 101 -4.70 3.99 -10.07
N SER A 102 -5.63 3.88 -11.02
CA SER A 102 -5.94 2.65 -11.75
C SER A 102 -5.16 2.64 -13.07
N ALA A 103 -4.68 1.48 -13.49
CA ALA A 103 -3.95 1.32 -14.75
C ALA A 103 -4.62 0.27 -15.65
N PRO A 104 -4.56 0.44 -16.99
CA PRO A 104 -4.87 -0.66 -17.90
C PRO A 104 -3.94 -1.85 -17.64
N PRO A 105 -4.39 -3.08 -17.94
CA PRO A 105 -3.54 -4.26 -17.88
C PRO A 105 -2.22 -4.07 -18.65
N GLN A 106 -1.14 -4.59 -18.10
CA GLN A 106 0.24 -4.57 -18.60
C GLN A 106 0.88 -3.17 -18.63
N LYS A 107 0.20 -2.15 -18.11
CA LYS A 107 0.72 -0.77 -18.04
C LYS A 107 0.92 -0.27 -16.60
N THR A 108 0.78 -1.13 -15.59
CA THR A 108 0.78 -0.70 -14.18
C THR A 108 2.10 -0.03 -13.77
N ILE A 109 3.25 -0.52 -14.25
CA ILE A 109 4.56 0.07 -13.93
C ILE A 109 4.71 1.44 -14.60
N ASP A 110 4.34 1.56 -15.87
CA ASP A 110 4.46 2.81 -16.62
C ASP A 110 3.57 3.90 -15.98
N VAL A 111 2.30 3.55 -15.71
CA VAL A 111 1.33 4.46 -15.07
C VAL A 111 1.77 4.83 -13.65
N ALA A 112 2.28 3.89 -12.87
CA ALA A 112 2.82 4.17 -11.54
C ALA A 112 4.01 5.13 -11.60
N THR A 113 4.91 4.92 -12.56
CA THR A 113 6.10 5.76 -12.76
C THR A 113 5.70 7.17 -13.17
N GLU A 114 4.80 7.31 -14.15
CA GLU A 114 4.28 8.60 -14.59
C GLU A 114 3.55 9.32 -13.46
N TYR A 115 2.72 8.62 -12.67
CA TYR A 115 2.06 9.17 -11.49
C TYR A 115 3.08 9.74 -10.49
N MET A 116 4.13 8.99 -10.16
CA MET A 116 5.15 9.44 -9.22
C MET A 116 5.95 10.61 -9.77
N GLN A 117 6.34 10.57 -11.05
CA GLN A 117 7.04 11.67 -11.71
C GLN A 117 6.19 12.93 -11.70
N ARG A 118 4.93 12.86 -12.13
CA ARG A 118 4.06 14.03 -12.21
C ARG A 118 3.84 14.70 -10.85
N GLN A 119 3.72 13.91 -9.78
CA GLN A 119 3.40 14.43 -8.45
C GLN A 119 4.62 14.90 -7.66
N PHE A 120 5.78 14.27 -7.86
CA PHE A 120 6.96 14.48 -7.01
C PHE A 120 8.19 14.97 -7.76
N TRP A 121 8.23 14.88 -9.09
CA TRP A 121 9.32 15.36 -9.92
C TRP A 121 9.04 16.79 -10.41
N GLY A 122 9.69 17.77 -9.79
CA GLY A 122 9.52 19.19 -10.10
C GLY A 122 10.30 20.16 -9.22
N SER A 123 10.79 19.72 -8.05
CA SER A 123 11.84 20.43 -7.30
C SER A 123 12.64 19.45 -6.43
N PRO A 124 13.99 19.40 -6.53
CA PRO A 124 14.85 18.60 -5.65
C PRO A 124 14.59 18.86 -4.16
N ASP A 125 14.14 20.07 -3.81
CA ASP A 125 13.81 20.46 -2.44
C ASP A 125 12.58 19.75 -1.88
N ASN A 126 11.67 19.25 -2.73
CA ASN A 126 10.43 18.63 -2.25
C ASN A 126 10.70 17.29 -1.57
N LEU A 127 11.62 16.48 -2.11
CA LEU A 127 12.02 15.21 -1.50
C LEU A 127 12.72 15.45 -0.15
N ALA A 128 13.67 16.38 -0.10
CA ALA A 128 14.39 16.74 1.14
C ALA A 128 13.46 17.31 2.22
N ARG A 129 12.45 18.12 1.85
CA ARG A 129 11.46 18.68 2.78
C ARG A 129 10.49 17.62 3.31
N VAL A 130 10.07 16.69 2.45
CA VAL A 130 9.23 15.55 2.84
C VAL A 130 10.01 14.61 3.78
N GLU A 131 11.26 14.30 3.46
CA GLU A 131 12.16 13.52 4.33
C GLU A 131 12.38 14.21 5.70
N ALA A 132 12.59 15.53 5.72
CA ALA A 132 12.71 16.32 6.94
C ALA A 132 11.42 16.30 7.79
N ALA A 133 10.25 16.38 7.15
CA ALA A 133 8.95 16.30 7.85
C ALA A 133 8.72 14.91 8.47
N PHE A 134 9.08 13.83 7.77
CA PHE A 134 8.94 12.47 8.28
C PHE A 134 9.98 12.10 9.34
N SER A 135 11.21 12.64 9.25
CA SER A 135 12.25 12.41 10.26
C SER A 135 12.02 13.21 11.56
N GLY A 136 11.37 14.37 11.50
CA GLY A 136 10.92 15.11 12.68
C GLY A 136 9.81 14.39 13.48
N SER A 137 8.92 13.67 12.80
CA SER A 137 7.85 12.89 13.44
C SER A 137 8.35 11.55 14.02
N LYS A 138 9.45 10.99 13.47
CA LYS A 138 10.08 9.74 13.92
C LYS A 138 10.84 9.83 15.26
N LYS A 139 11.05 11.02 15.83
CA LYS A 139 11.74 11.21 17.14
C LYS A 139 10.81 11.17 18.37
N LYS A 140 9.49 11.08 18.19
CA LYS A 140 8.52 10.92 19.29
C LYS A 140 7.86 9.54 19.21
N LYS A 141 8.55 8.51 19.71
CA LYS A 141 8.00 7.32 20.38
C LYS A 141 9.11 6.36 20.77
#